data_AF-A0A955GTZ8-F1
#
_entry.id   AF-A0A955GTZ8-F1
#
_cell.length_a   1.000
_cell.length_b   1.000
_cell.length_c   1.000
_cell.angle_alpha   90.00
_cell.angle_beta   90.00
_cell.angle_gamma   90.00
#
_symmetry.space_group_name_H-M   'P 1'
#
loop_
_entity.id
_entity.type
_entity.pdbx_description
1 polymer ?
#
loop_
_entity_poly.entity_id
_entity_poly.type
_entity_poly.pdbx_seq_one_letter_code
_entity_poly.pdbx_strand_id
1 'polypeptide(L)'
;MEHYRSSHQSPGYLLVLVLVFGAVFLVLISSFVGYVITQNQVVKFRYDQARATEIAEAGLNYYKWFLAHYPDDVTDGTGLPGPYVHVYNDPEGGVVGEFSLSVSSSTYCGSVSAITVESAGHTYDDPTAVSVVSARYAKPTVAEYSFITNSAVWYGSDRVITGPVHSNQGIRMDGSHNSFVGSGIPDWTCTSSFGCSPDQTVDGVYTTSGNATPGLFSFPISPVDFAGITLDLSDMKDRAQNSGGIYYGPSGGYGYRVTFNSNDTVTIRRVNNTSTYWAYSDTEGWHTSERNVISNTTLLGTVAINASCPLLYFEDKVWIEGDIGMKVALAAANLSLGAQTNIVINSDVEYVPGTQAGLIAIAEDDIDIGLIVPDNMRVDGIYVAQNGRFGRNHYSTSNLSGSLDPYVKRDTLTRFGSVVSNGRVGTKWTSGGVWVSGFDNRYTSFDTDQVDDPPPLTPEISDVYDFTDWRQEG
;
A
#
# COMPACT_ATOMS: atom_id res chain seq x y z
N MET A 1 -57.50 -81.51 -61.48
CA MET A 1 -56.33 -80.63 -61.62
C MET A 1 -56.90 -79.29 -62.04
N GLU A 2 -56.81 -78.18 -61.32
CA GLU A 2 -55.72 -77.69 -60.48
C GLU A 2 -56.25 -77.00 -59.20
N HIS A 3 -55.49 -77.14 -58.13
CA HIS A 3 -55.58 -76.34 -56.93
C HIS A 3 -54.93 -74.97 -57.19
N TYR A 4 -55.64 -73.87 -56.96
CA TYR A 4 -55.00 -72.57 -56.76
C TYR A 4 -55.06 -72.20 -55.28
N ARG A 5 -53.90 -72.32 -54.62
CA ARG A 5 -53.67 -71.92 -53.22
C ARG A 5 -53.40 -70.41 -53.14
N SER A 6 -54.02 -69.81 -52.12
CA SER A 6 -53.73 -68.54 -51.43
C SER A 6 -52.43 -67.81 -51.77
N SER A 7 -52.54 -66.49 -51.98
CA SER A 7 -51.70 -65.54 -51.24
C SER A 7 -52.52 -64.32 -50.82
N HIS A 8 -52.96 -64.29 -49.56
CA HIS A 8 -53.30 -63.01 -48.91
C HIS A 8 -51.98 -62.24 -48.73
N GLN A 9 -51.77 -61.18 -49.52
CA GLN A 9 -50.76 -60.19 -49.19
C GLN A 9 -51.25 -59.38 -47.99
N SER A 10 -50.56 -59.52 -46.86
CA SER A 10 -50.87 -58.81 -45.62
C SER A 10 -50.65 -57.30 -45.79
N PRO A 11 -51.70 -56.45 -45.79
CA PRO A 11 -51.54 -54.99 -45.88
C PRO A 11 -50.90 -54.36 -44.62
N GLY A 12 -50.71 -55.16 -43.56
CA GLY A 12 -50.25 -54.69 -42.26
C GLY A 12 -48.77 -54.32 -42.17
N TYR A 13 -47.88 -54.88 -42.99
CA TYR A 13 -46.43 -54.64 -42.85
C TYR A 13 -46.03 -53.21 -43.21
N LEU A 14 -46.65 -52.64 -44.25
CA LEU A 14 -46.44 -51.26 -44.67
C LEU A 14 -46.97 -50.26 -43.62
N LEU A 15 -48.08 -50.59 -42.98
CA LEU A 15 -48.69 -49.78 -41.92
C LEU A 15 -47.83 -49.77 -40.63
N VAL A 16 -47.25 -50.93 -40.27
CA VAL A 16 -46.29 -51.03 -39.15
C VAL A 16 -45.01 -50.23 -39.43
N LEU A 17 -44.48 -50.31 -40.65
CA LEU A 17 -43.27 -49.59 -41.04
C LEU A 17 -43.49 -48.07 -41.02
N VAL A 18 -44.62 -47.58 -41.54
CA VAL A 18 -45.01 -46.17 -41.48
C VAL A 18 -45.20 -45.70 -40.03
N LEU A 19 -45.78 -46.53 -39.16
CA LEU A 19 -45.93 -46.21 -37.73
C LEU A 19 -44.58 -46.10 -37.01
N VAL A 20 -43.66 -47.03 -37.26
CA VAL A 20 -42.33 -47.04 -36.63
C VAL A 20 -41.50 -45.85 -37.11
N PHE A 21 -41.42 -45.61 -38.42
CA PHE A 21 -40.71 -44.43 -38.95
C PHE A 21 -41.37 -43.13 -38.55
N GLY A 22 -42.71 -43.07 -38.51
CA GLY A 22 -43.45 -41.91 -38.03
C GLY A 22 -43.18 -41.62 -36.54
N ALA A 23 -43.11 -42.66 -35.70
CA ALA A 23 -42.78 -42.52 -34.28
C ALA A 23 -41.33 -42.05 -34.07
N VAL A 24 -40.37 -42.63 -34.78
CA VAL A 24 -38.95 -42.20 -34.72
C VAL A 24 -38.81 -40.75 -35.16
N PHE A 25 -39.49 -40.36 -36.25
CA PHE A 25 -39.48 -38.99 -36.75
C PHE A 25 -40.11 -38.00 -35.76
N LEU A 26 -41.22 -38.38 -35.10
CA LEU A 26 -41.85 -37.60 -34.04
C LEU A 26 -40.91 -37.39 -32.84
N VAL A 27 -40.19 -38.43 -32.43
CA VAL A 27 -39.21 -38.34 -31.34
C VAL A 27 -38.06 -37.41 -31.71
N LEU A 28 -37.53 -37.52 -32.92
CA LEU A 28 -36.46 -36.65 -33.42
C LEU A 28 -36.91 -35.18 -33.51
N ILE A 29 -38.11 -34.91 -34.03
CA ILE A 29 -38.66 -33.55 -34.08
C ILE A 29 -38.86 -33.00 -32.67
N SER A 30 -39.46 -33.79 -31.77
CA SER A 30 -39.72 -33.35 -30.40
C SER A 30 -38.42 -33.06 -29.64
N SER A 31 -37.39 -33.89 -29.85
CA SER A 31 -36.06 -33.68 -29.29
C SER A 31 -35.38 -32.43 -29.85
N PHE A 32 -35.47 -32.20 -31.17
CA PHE A 32 -34.90 -31.01 -31.80
C PHE A 32 -35.61 -29.72 -31.36
N VAL A 33 -36.95 -29.72 -31.31
CA VAL A 33 -37.74 -28.57 -30.82
C VAL A 33 -37.42 -28.29 -29.35
N GLY A 34 -37.36 -29.34 -28.52
CA GLY A 34 -36.94 -29.21 -27.12
C GLY A 34 -35.55 -28.59 -26.99
N TYR A 35 -34.59 -29.08 -27.76
CA TYR A 35 -33.23 -28.53 -27.79
C TYR A 35 -33.21 -27.04 -28.18
N VAL A 36 -33.92 -26.64 -29.24
CA VAL A 36 -33.98 -25.23 -29.67
C VAL A 36 -34.59 -24.34 -28.60
N ILE A 37 -35.67 -24.78 -27.94
CA ILE A 37 -36.29 -24.02 -26.84
C ILE A 37 -35.30 -23.85 -25.68
N THR A 38 -34.64 -24.93 -25.26
CA THR A 38 -33.64 -24.88 -24.18
C THR A 38 -32.46 -23.99 -24.56
N GLN A 39 -31.95 -24.07 -25.79
CA GLN A 39 -30.88 -23.18 -26.25
C GLN A 39 -31.33 -21.72 -26.23
N ASN A 40 -32.55 -21.42 -26.71
CA ASN A 40 -33.07 -20.05 -26.68
C ASN A 40 -33.22 -19.51 -25.26
N GLN A 41 -33.66 -20.34 -24.30
CA GLN A 41 -33.71 -19.97 -22.88
C GLN A 41 -32.32 -19.68 -22.31
N VAL A 42 -31.32 -20.51 -22.63
CA VAL A 42 -29.94 -20.29 -22.19
C VAL A 42 -29.35 -19.02 -22.80
N VAL A 43 -29.58 -18.76 -24.09
CA VAL A 43 -29.13 -17.53 -24.75
C VAL A 43 -29.77 -16.31 -24.11
N LYS A 44 -31.09 -16.34 -23.85
CA LYS A 44 -31.79 -15.24 -23.20
C LYS A 44 -31.23 -14.99 -21.78
N PHE A 45 -31.08 -16.05 -20.99
CA PHE A 45 -30.51 -15.92 -19.65
C PHE A 45 -29.09 -15.35 -19.67
N ARG A 46 -28.23 -15.81 -20.59
CA ARG A 46 -26.86 -15.27 -20.72
C ARG A 46 -26.84 -13.82 -21.19
N TYR A 47 -27.74 -13.45 -22.08
CA TYR A 47 -27.91 -12.07 -22.53
C TYR A 47 -28.34 -11.16 -21.37
N ASP A 48 -29.35 -11.56 -20.60
CA ASP A 48 -29.82 -10.79 -19.46
C ASP A 48 -28.81 -10.79 -18.30
N GLN A 49 -28.02 -11.86 -18.13
CA GLN A 49 -26.90 -11.90 -17.18
C GLN A 49 -25.79 -10.92 -17.54
N ALA A 50 -25.44 -10.78 -18.82
CA ALA A 50 -24.44 -9.80 -19.26
C ALA A 50 -24.92 -8.36 -19.00
N ARG A 51 -26.19 -8.07 -19.32
CA ARG A 51 -26.82 -6.78 -18.98
C ARG A 51 -26.86 -6.54 -17.48
N ALA A 52 -27.14 -7.58 -16.68
CA ALA A 52 -27.09 -7.50 -15.24
C ALA A 52 -25.68 -7.17 -14.72
N THR A 53 -24.62 -7.68 -15.35
CA THR A 53 -23.22 -7.30 -15.03
C THR A 53 -22.97 -5.82 -15.31
N GLU A 54 -23.40 -5.30 -16.46
CA GLU A 54 -23.27 -3.87 -16.79
C GLU A 54 -24.01 -2.98 -15.76
N ILE A 55 -25.22 -3.39 -15.35
CA ILE A 55 -26.00 -2.71 -14.31
C ILE A 55 -25.27 -2.77 -12.95
N ALA A 56 -24.68 -3.92 -12.63
CA ALA A 56 -23.93 -4.10 -11.38
C ALA A 56 -22.65 -3.24 -11.37
N GLU A 57 -21.92 -3.15 -12.48
CA GLU A 57 -20.76 -2.25 -12.66
C GLU A 57 -21.16 -0.77 -12.59
N ALA A 58 -22.34 -0.41 -13.09
CA ALA A 58 -22.88 0.93 -12.91
C ALA A 58 -23.07 1.28 -11.43
N GLY A 59 -23.47 0.31 -10.60
CA GLY A 59 -23.55 0.48 -9.15
C GLY A 59 -22.20 0.75 -8.48
N LEU A 60 -21.14 0.06 -8.91
CA LEU A 60 -19.77 0.34 -8.45
C LEU A 60 -19.32 1.76 -8.85
N ASN A 61 -19.50 2.13 -10.12
CA ASN A 61 -19.13 3.45 -10.61
C ASN A 61 -19.95 4.58 -9.95
N TYR A 62 -21.23 4.34 -9.70
CA TYR A 62 -22.07 5.25 -8.91
C TYR A 62 -21.47 5.47 -7.52
N TYR A 63 -21.10 4.39 -6.82
CA TYR A 63 -20.57 4.53 -5.46
C TYR A 63 -19.20 5.21 -5.43
N LYS A 64 -18.34 4.98 -6.44
CA LYS A 64 -17.10 5.75 -6.61
C LYS A 64 -17.37 7.24 -6.75
N TRP A 65 -18.33 7.62 -7.59
CA TRP A 65 -18.75 9.01 -7.74
C TRP A 65 -19.35 9.57 -6.44
N PHE A 66 -20.13 8.77 -5.71
CA PHE A 66 -20.72 9.14 -4.44
C PHE A 66 -19.64 9.45 -3.39
N LEU A 67 -18.64 8.58 -3.23
CA LEU A 67 -17.52 8.78 -2.30
C LEU A 67 -16.67 10.01 -2.64
N ALA A 68 -16.60 10.42 -3.91
CA ALA A 68 -15.92 11.66 -4.30
C ALA A 68 -16.66 12.94 -3.81
N HIS A 69 -17.95 12.86 -3.48
CA HIS A 69 -18.75 13.97 -2.95
C HIS A 69 -19.04 13.83 -1.47
N TYR A 70 -19.10 12.59 -0.97
CA TYR A 70 -19.37 12.23 0.42
C TYR A 70 -18.28 11.26 0.92
N PRO A 71 -17.05 11.76 1.19
CA PRO A 71 -15.97 10.92 1.70
C PRO A 71 -16.37 10.21 2.99
N ASP A 72 -15.87 8.98 3.18
CA ASP A 72 -16.09 8.13 4.36
C ASP A 72 -17.55 7.71 4.65
N ASP A 73 -18.52 8.09 3.81
CA ASP A 73 -19.91 7.68 4.00
C ASP A 73 -20.11 6.23 3.55
N VAL A 74 -20.38 5.35 4.53
CA VAL A 74 -20.65 3.92 4.34
C VAL A 74 -22.16 3.59 4.28
N THR A 75 -22.99 4.62 4.22
CA THR A 75 -24.46 4.55 4.31
C THR A 75 -25.22 5.11 3.12
N ASP A 76 -24.51 5.46 2.04
CA ASP A 76 -25.10 6.03 0.81
C ASP A 76 -25.97 7.28 1.11
N GLY A 77 -25.55 8.08 2.11
CA GLY A 77 -26.24 9.31 2.52
C GLY A 77 -27.53 9.09 3.30
N THR A 78 -27.93 7.84 3.56
CA THR A 78 -29.19 7.51 4.24
C THR A 78 -29.08 7.51 5.76
N GLY A 79 -27.87 7.27 6.31
CA GLY A 79 -27.66 7.04 7.74
C GLY A 79 -28.31 5.76 8.28
N LEU A 80 -28.86 4.91 7.42
CA LEU A 80 -29.51 3.65 7.77
C LEU A 80 -28.71 2.47 7.16
N PRO A 81 -28.79 1.28 7.75
CA PRO A 81 -28.20 0.09 7.14
C PRO A 81 -28.84 -0.23 5.79
N GLY A 82 -27.99 -0.59 4.82
CA GLY A 82 -28.41 -1.06 3.50
C GLY A 82 -29.08 -2.45 3.53
N PRO A 83 -29.31 -3.06 2.34
CA PRO A 83 -28.74 -2.65 1.06
C PRO A 83 -29.43 -1.43 0.43
N TYR A 84 -28.69 -0.68 -0.39
CA TYR A 84 -29.17 0.53 -1.06
C TYR A 84 -29.55 0.23 -2.51
N VAL A 85 -30.83 0.38 -2.85
CA VAL A 85 -31.37 0.02 -4.17
C VAL A 85 -31.54 1.26 -5.03
N HIS A 86 -31.00 1.21 -6.24
CA HIS A 86 -31.05 2.29 -7.23
C HIS A 86 -31.55 1.77 -8.58
N VAL A 87 -32.31 2.63 -9.27
CA VAL A 87 -32.83 2.33 -10.60
C VAL A 87 -31.78 2.65 -11.66
N TYR A 88 -31.53 1.71 -12.56
CA TYR A 88 -30.67 1.89 -13.72
C TYR A 88 -31.48 2.35 -14.94
N ASN A 89 -31.14 3.54 -15.43
CA ASN A 89 -31.77 4.17 -16.59
C ASN A 89 -30.84 4.17 -17.80
N ASP A 90 -31.30 3.57 -18.89
CA ASP A 90 -30.72 3.73 -20.21
C ASP A 90 -31.14 5.10 -20.79
N PRO A 91 -30.18 5.96 -21.20
CA PRO A 91 -30.47 7.25 -21.81
C PRO A 91 -31.41 7.21 -23.02
N GLU A 92 -31.46 6.08 -23.74
CA GLU A 92 -32.29 5.90 -24.95
C GLU A 92 -33.57 5.10 -24.68
N GLY A 93 -33.55 4.19 -23.69
CA GLY A 93 -34.60 3.21 -23.44
C GLY A 93 -35.44 3.41 -22.18
N GLY A 94 -35.05 4.31 -21.28
CA GLY A 94 -35.70 4.51 -19.98
C GLY A 94 -35.24 3.49 -18.94
N VAL A 95 -36.14 3.06 -18.06
CA VAL A 95 -35.84 2.22 -16.89
C VAL A 95 -35.60 0.76 -17.32
N VAL A 96 -34.40 0.20 -17.10
CA VAL A 96 -33.99 -1.13 -17.63
C VAL A 96 -33.79 -2.19 -16.53
N GLY A 97 -33.42 -1.76 -15.33
CA GLY A 97 -33.21 -2.66 -14.19
C GLY A 97 -32.86 -1.90 -12.92
N GLU A 98 -32.37 -2.62 -11.92
CA GLU A 98 -31.92 -2.05 -10.65
C GLU A 98 -30.61 -2.69 -10.22
N PHE A 99 -29.82 -1.92 -9.47
CA PHE A 99 -28.71 -2.47 -8.69
C PHE A 99 -28.93 -2.24 -7.21
N SER A 100 -28.43 -3.16 -6.40
CA SER A 100 -28.50 -3.15 -4.95
C SER A 100 -27.09 -3.17 -4.37
N LEU A 101 -26.76 -2.20 -3.54
CA LEU A 101 -25.43 -2.03 -2.95
C LEU A 101 -25.39 -2.55 -1.53
N SER A 102 -24.44 -3.44 -1.24
CA SER A 102 -24.03 -3.83 0.10
C SER A 102 -22.67 -3.22 0.39
N VAL A 103 -22.59 -2.36 1.39
CA VAL A 103 -21.38 -1.59 1.72
C VAL A 103 -20.83 -2.05 3.07
N SER A 104 -19.53 -2.30 3.11
CA SER A 104 -18.77 -2.59 4.32
C SER A 104 -17.50 -1.75 4.36
N SER A 105 -16.93 -1.53 5.54
CA SER A 105 -15.69 -0.77 5.68
C SER A 105 -14.67 -1.44 6.59
N SER A 106 -13.41 -1.23 6.29
CA SER A 106 -12.29 -1.49 7.18
C SER A 106 -12.05 -0.25 8.02
N THR A 107 -12.36 -0.31 9.31
CA THR A 107 -12.23 0.83 10.23
C THR A 107 -11.16 0.54 11.28
N TYR A 108 -10.23 1.47 11.46
CA TYR A 108 -9.20 1.41 12.49
C TYR A 108 -9.18 2.70 13.29
N CYS A 109 -9.06 2.60 14.62
CA CYS A 109 -9.04 3.75 15.53
C CYS A 109 -10.23 4.72 15.35
N GLY A 110 -11.37 4.23 14.83
CA GLY A 110 -12.55 5.04 14.53
C GLY A 110 -12.50 5.80 13.20
N SER A 111 -11.51 5.56 12.34
CA SER A 111 -11.42 6.09 10.97
C SER A 111 -11.61 5.00 9.94
N VAL A 112 -12.33 5.32 8.86
CA VAL A 112 -12.47 4.45 7.70
C VAL A 112 -11.14 4.45 6.94
N SER A 113 -10.60 3.25 6.70
CA SER A 113 -9.36 3.05 5.93
C SER A 113 -9.64 2.57 4.51
N ALA A 114 -10.69 1.78 4.33
CA ALA A 114 -11.14 1.30 3.03
C ALA A 114 -12.64 0.97 3.08
N ILE A 115 -13.29 1.02 1.93
CA ILE A 115 -14.71 0.73 1.76
C ILE A 115 -14.85 -0.36 0.69
N THR A 116 -15.49 -1.47 1.02
CA THR A 116 -15.80 -2.54 0.07
C THR A 116 -17.28 -2.48 -0.27
N VAL A 117 -17.57 -2.40 -1.57
CA VAL A 117 -18.93 -2.34 -2.10
C VAL A 117 -19.16 -3.56 -2.96
N GLU A 118 -20.20 -4.31 -2.62
CA GLU A 118 -20.78 -5.35 -3.45
C GLU A 118 -22.03 -4.79 -4.12
N SER A 119 -22.09 -4.88 -5.44
CA SER A 119 -23.19 -4.42 -6.27
C SER A 119 -23.85 -5.61 -6.95
N ALA A 120 -25.13 -5.84 -6.64
CA ALA A 120 -25.95 -6.87 -7.26
C ALA A 120 -26.91 -6.23 -8.26
N GLY A 121 -26.70 -6.47 -9.55
CA GLY A 121 -27.53 -5.95 -10.64
C GLY A 121 -28.48 -7.00 -11.20
N HIS A 122 -29.66 -6.56 -11.67
CA HIS A 122 -30.58 -7.37 -12.46
C HIS A 122 -31.41 -6.50 -13.43
N THR A 123 -31.95 -7.12 -14.47
CA THR A 123 -32.88 -6.47 -15.40
C THR A 123 -34.34 -6.73 -15.00
N TYR A 124 -35.28 -5.86 -15.39
CA TYR A 124 -36.71 -6.15 -15.20
C TYR A 124 -37.25 -7.22 -16.16
N ASP A 125 -36.55 -7.47 -17.27
CA ASP A 125 -36.91 -8.48 -18.27
C ASP A 125 -36.75 -9.91 -17.74
N ASP A 126 -35.70 -10.13 -16.93
CA ASP A 126 -35.47 -11.37 -16.19
C ASP A 126 -34.79 -11.07 -14.83
N PRO A 127 -35.58 -10.86 -13.76
CA PRO A 127 -35.04 -10.60 -12.42
C PRO A 127 -34.27 -11.77 -11.80
N THR A 128 -34.33 -12.97 -12.41
CA THR A 128 -33.60 -14.14 -11.90
C THR A 128 -32.16 -14.21 -12.42
N ALA A 129 -31.84 -13.48 -13.49
CA ALA A 129 -30.49 -13.35 -14.04
C ALA A 129 -29.69 -12.28 -13.28
N VAL A 130 -29.37 -12.54 -12.02
CA VAL A 130 -28.58 -11.64 -11.17
C VAL A 130 -27.09 -11.75 -11.49
N SER A 131 -26.38 -10.63 -11.47
CA SER A 131 -24.91 -10.57 -11.49
C SER A 131 -24.42 -9.79 -10.28
N VAL A 132 -23.36 -10.26 -9.63
CA VAL A 132 -22.73 -9.59 -8.49
C VAL A 132 -21.30 -9.22 -8.84
N VAL A 133 -20.93 -7.97 -8.61
CA VAL A 133 -19.55 -7.50 -8.71
C VAL A 133 -19.17 -6.79 -7.42
N SER A 134 -17.91 -6.90 -7.04
CA SER A 134 -17.38 -6.30 -5.82
C SER A 134 -16.15 -5.46 -6.14
N ALA A 135 -16.03 -4.32 -5.48
CA ALA A 135 -14.83 -3.51 -5.52
C ALA A 135 -14.47 -2.94 -4.15
N ARG A 136 -13.17 -2.79 -3.93
CA ARG A 136 -12.62 -2.09 -2.76
C ARG A 136 -12.12 -0.72 -3.18
N TYR A 137 -12.54 0.29 -2.43
CA TYR A 137 -12.19 1.69 -2.57
C TYR A 137 -11.31 2.11 -1.41
N ALA A 138 -10.14 2.63 -1.73
CA ALA A 138 -9.29 3.35 -0.81
C ALA A 138 -8.71 4.55 -1.53
N LYS A 139 -8.26 5.54 -0.77
CA LYS A 139 -7.52 6.66 -1.34
C LYS A 139 -6.06 6.25 -1.52
N PRO A 140 -5.40 6.63 -2.63
CA PRO A 140 -3.98 6.42 -2.83
C PRO A 140 -3.16 6.93 -1.64
N THR A 141 -2.20 6.13 -1.18
CA THR A 141 -1.34 6.48 -0.05
C THR A 141 0.12 6.52 -0.45
N VAL A 142 0.97 6.99 0.47
CA VAL A 142 2.42 6.97 0.31
C VAL A 142 3.01 5.58 0.06
N ALA A 143 2.26 4.50 0.32
CA ALA A 143 2.66 3.12 0.08
C ALA A 143 2.95 2.83 -1.42
N GLU A 144 2.33 3.57 -2.34
CA GLU A 144 2.52 3.42 -3.80
C GLU A 144 3.95 3.69 -4.25
N TYR A 145 4.75 4.38 -3.44
CA TYR A 145 6.10 4.82 -3.79
C TYR A 145 7.16 4.06 -3.01
N SER A 146 8.27 3.75 -3.67
CA SER A 146 9.51 3.38 -2.97
C SER A 146 10.11 4.57 -2.22
N PHE A 147 10.01 5.77 -2.80
CA PHE A 147 10.53 6.99 -2.22
C PHE A 147 9.67 8.20 -2.58
N ILE A 148 9.38 9.02 -1.58
CA ILE A 148 8.85 10.37 -1.73
C ILE A 148 9.78 11.29 -0.95
N THR A 149 10.31 12.33 -1.61
CA THR A 149 11.23 13.28 -0.96
C THR A 149 10.81 14.73 -1.18
N ASN A 150 11.08 15.61 -0.22
CA ASN A 150 10.86 17.06 -0.39
C ASN A 150 12.17 17.83 -0.68
N SER A 151 13.22 17.12 -1.07
CA SER A 151 14.56 17.66 -1.26
C SER A 151 15.26 17.01 -2.45
N ALA A 152 16.28 17.69 -2.98
CA ALA A 152 17.04 17.13 -4.09
C ALA A 152 17.82 15.89 -3.66
N VAL A 153 17.79 14.83 -4.48
CA VAL A 153 18.32 13.51 -4.11
C VAL A 153 19.14 12.88 -5.23
N TRP A 154 20.19 12.14 -4.84
CA TRP A 154 20.99 11.34 -5.77
C TRP A 154 20.85 9.85 -5.46
N TYR A 155 20.29 9.12 -6.42
CA TYR A 155 20.30 7.66 -6.45
C TYR A 155 21.49 7.19 -7.28
N GLY A 156 22.59 6.84 -6.61
CA GLY A 156 23.85 6.42 -7.25
C GLY A 156 23.74 5.17 -8.11
N SER A 157 24.73 4.98 -9.00
CA SER A 157 24.76 3.89 -9.98
C SER A 157 24.85 2.47 -9.39
N ASP A 158 25.18 2.37 -8.12
CA ASP A 158 25.26 1.13 -7.34
C ASP A 158 23.93 0.75 -6.67
N ARG A 159 22.83 1.44 -7.00
CA ARG A 159 21.50 1.16 -6.46
C ARG A 159 20.63 0.39 -7.46
N VAL A 160 19.78 -0.48 -6.91
CA VAL A 160 18.65 -1.09 -7.62
C VAL A 160 17.37 -0.69 -6.87
N ILE A 161 16.45 -0.04 -7.57
CA ILE A 161 15.21 0.51 -7.00
C ILE A 161 14.01 -0.07 -7.74
N THR A 162 13.18 -0.81 -7.02
CA THR A 162 11.96 -1.42 -7.54
C THR A 162 10.76 -0.62 -7.07
N GLY A 163 10.07 0.08 -7.97
CA GLY A 163 8.87 0.86 -7.67
C GLY A 163 9.00 2.37 -7.93
N PRO A 164 7.88 3.12 -7.88
CA PRO A 164 7.85 4.55 -8.18
C PRO A 164 8.71 5.40 -7.23
N VAL A 165 9.29 6.47 -7.76
CA VAL A 165 10.08 7.45 -7.00
C VAL A 165 9.60 8.85 -7.33
N HIS A 166 9.46 9.69 -6.31
CA HIS A 166 9.12 11.11 -6.46
C HIS A 166 10.00 12.01 -5.59
N SER A 167 10.30 13.20 -6.11
CA SER A 167 10.82 14.31 -5.33
C SER A 167 10.09 15.59 -5.70
N ASN A 168 9.75 16.42 -4.72
CA ASN A 168 9.29 17.79 -4.98
C ASN A 168 10.40 18.68 -5.55
N GLN A 169 11.66 18.21 -5.51
CA GLN A 169 12.84 18.89 -6.02
C GLN A 169 13.53 18.01 -7.08
N GLY A 170 14.78 18.31 -7.40
CA GLY A 170 15.54 17.64 -8.45
C GLY A 170 16.02 16.22 -8.07
N ILE A 171 16.03 15.32 -9.05
CA ILE A 171 16.53 13.95 -8.91
C ILE A 171 17.71 13.71 -9.85
N ARG A 172 18.83 13.27 -9.29
CA ARG A 172 19.89 12.59 -10.05
C ARG A 172 19.66 11.08 -9.94
N MET A 173 19.23 10.45 -11.03
CA MET A 173 18.92 9.03 -11.08
C MET A 173 19.98 8.28 -11.88
N ASP A 174 21.02 7.77 -11.23
CA ASP A 174 22.05 6.95 -11.87
C ASP A 174 21.86 5.45 -11.63
N GLY A 175 21.03 5.05 -10.67
CA GLY A 175 20.76 3.65 -10.33
C GLY A 175 19.82 2.95 -11.32
N SER A 176 19.82 1.62 -11.30
CA SER A 176 18.85 0.81 -12.03
C SER A 176 17.46 0.92 -11.41
N HIS A 177 16.43 1.08 -12.24
CA HIS A 177 15.03 1.11 -11.82
C HIS A 177 14.10 0.49 -12.85
N ASN A 178 12.91 0.11 -12.41
CA ASN A 178 11.89 -0.54 -13.24
C ASN A 178 10.56 0.23 -13.31
N SER A 179 10.50 1.43 -12.73
CA SER A 179 9.26 2.20 -12.63
C SER A 179 9.51 3.70 -12.78
N PHE A 180 8.42 4.46 -12.67
CA PHE A 180 8.31 5.90 -12.75
C PHE A 180 9.29 6.65 -11.84
N VAL A 181 9.91 7.71 -12.37
CA VAL A 181 10.72 8.67 -11.60
C VAL A 181 10.24 10.08 -11.87
N GLY A 182 9.65 10.71 -10.86
CA GLY A 182 8.98 12.00 -10.94
C GLY A 182 9.72 13.13 -10.24
N SER A 183 9.73 14.33 -10.84
CA SER A 183 10.17 15.56 -10.16
C SER A 183 9.10 16.65 -10.22
N GLY A 184 8.91 17.34 -9.09
CA GLY A 184 8.01 18.48 -8.95
C GLY A 184 8.44 19.76 -9.68
N ILE A 185 9.68 19.80 -10.18
CA ILE A 185 10.27 20.98 -10.82
C ILE A 185 10.79 20.65 -12.23
N PRO A 186 10.77 21.60 -13.17
CA PRO A 186 11.22 21.37 -14.54
C PRO A 186 12.75 21.24 -14.65
N ASP A 187 13.49 22.00 -13.85
CA ASP A 187 14.95 22.05 -13.83
C ASP A 187 15.49 22.44 -12.44
N TRP A 188 16.77 22.19 -12.19
CA TRP A 188 17.46 22.52 -10.93
C TRP A 188 18.97 22.67 -11.11
N THR A 189 19.62 23.26 -10.12
CA THR A 189 21.09 23.41 -10.10
C THR A 189 21.74 22.18 -9.48
N CYS A 190 22.40 21.37 -10.29
CA CYS A 190 23.25 20.30 -9.81
C CYS A 190 24.59 20.86 -9.32
N THR A 191 24.94 20.57 -8.07
CA THR A 191 26.20 20.99 -7.44
C THR A 191 27.14 19.81 -7.22
N SER A 192 28.32 20.07 -6.64
CA SER A 192 29.28 19.02 -6.28
C SER A 192 28.75 17.97 -5.31
N SER A 193 27.76 18.30 -4.46
CA SER A 193 27.11 17.32 -3.55
C SER A 193 26.22 16.31 -4.29
N PHE A 194 25.95 16.58 -5.57
CA PHE A 194 25.29 15.70 -6.52
C PHE A 194 26.26 15.29 -7.63
N GLY A 195 27.58 15.44 -7.44
CA GLY A 195 28.60 15.00 -8.39
C GLY A 195 28.76 15.86 -9.65
N CYS A 196 28.32 17.12 -9.65
CA CYS A 196 28.56 18.08 -10.73
C CYS A 196 29.73 19.02 -10.41
N SER A 197 30.63 19.20 -11.37
CA SER A 197 31.69 20.22 -11.29
C SER A 197 32.06 20.67 -12.70
N PRO A 198 31.83 21.93 -13.10
CA PRO A 198 31.21 23.00 -12.31
C PRO A 198 29.72 22.74 -12.01
N ASP A 199 29.12 23.58 -11.18
CA ASP A 199 27.67 23.62 -11.00
C ASP A 199 26.99 23.88 -12.35
N GLN A 200 25.88 23.20 -12.61
CA GLN A 200 25.16 23.26 -13.88
C GLN A 200 23.66 23.08 -13.70
N THR A 201 22.87 23.73 -14.55
CA THR A 201 21.42 23.52 -14.62
C THR A 201 21.11 22.26 -15.40
N VAL A 202 20.28 21.40 -14.83
CA VAL A 202 19.86 20.12 -15.38
C VAL A 202 18.36 19.96 -15.22
N ASP A 203 17.79 19.07 -16.01
CA ASP A 203 16.38 18.68 -15.95
C ASP A 203 15.96 18.19 -14.55
N GLY A 204 14.66 18.33 -14.23
CA GLY A 204 14.05 17.93 -12.96
C GLY A 204 14.40 16.49 -12.55
N VAL A 205 14.44 15.58 -13.52
CA VAL A 205 15.09 14.27 -13.36
C VAL A 205 16.16 14.14 -14.44
N TYR A 206 17.38 13.87 -14.03
CA TYR A 206 18.48 13.65 -14.96
C TYR A 206 19.37 12.48 -14.55
N THR A 207 20.11 11.92 -15.49
CA THR A 207 21.03 10.81 -15.28
C THR A 207 22.37 11.05 -15.98
N THR A 208 23.42 10.46 -15.44
CA THR A 208 24.76 10.40 -16.05
C THR A 208 25.21 8.97 -16.32
N SER A 209 24.38 7.98 -15.95
CA SER A 209 24.69 6.56 -16.10
C SER A 209 23.90 5.95 -17.26
N GLY A 210 24.40 4.82 -17.76
CA GLY A 210 23.64 3.96 -18.68
C GLY A 210 22.70 2.97 -17.97
N ASN A 211 22.62 3.00 -16.64
CA ASN A 211 21.81 2.06 -15.86
C ASN A 211 20.35 2.53 -15.70
N ALA A 212 20.14 3.84 -15.70
CA ALA A 212 18.80 4.41 -15.60
C ALA A 212 18.08 4.35 -16.95
N THR A 213 16.74 4.41 -16.92
CA THR A 213 15.88 4.39 -18.10
C THR A 213 15.16 5.73 -18.23
N PRO A 214 15.71 6.71 -18.99
CA PRO A 214 15.14 8.05 -19.10
C PRO A 214 13.70 8.12 -19.62
N GLY A 215 13.25 7.10 -20.37
CA GLY A 215 11.87 7.01 -20.85
C GLY A 215 10.82 6.83 -19.74
N LEU A 216 11.24 6.56 -18.49
CA LEU A 216 10.37 6.50 -17.32
C LEU A 216 10.44 7.77 -16.45
N PHE A 217 11.14 8.80 -16.91
CA PHE A 217 11.25 10.07 -16.20
C PHE A 217 10.07 10.98 -16.56
N SER A 218 9.50 11.67 -15.57
CA SER A 218 8.42 12.63 -15.77
C SER A 218 8.64 13.88 -14.94
N PHE A 219 8.71 15.04 -15.59
CA PHE A 219 8.91 16.32 -14.93
C PHE A 219 8.53 17.48 -15.87
N PRO A 220 7.99 18.59 -15.33
CA PRO A 220 7.49 18.72 -13.96
C PRO A 220 6.16 17.96 -13.79
N ILE A 221 5.93 17.39 -12.61
CA ILE A 221 4.64 16.85 -12.17
C ILE A 221 4.17 17.56 -10.89
N SER A 222 2.94 17.31 -10.47
CA SER A 222 2.42 17.87 -9.21
C SER A 222 3.29 17.45 -8.01
N PRO A 223 3.76 18.39 -7.19
CA PRO A 223 4.41 18.07 -5.92
C PRO A 223 3.47 17.34 -4.95
N VAL A 224 4.03 16.52 -4.07
CA VAL A 224 3.32 15.89 -2.94
C VAL A 224 3.29 16.87 -1.77
N ASP A 225 2.13 17.04 -1.14
CA ASP A 225 1.98 17.94 -0.01
C ASP A 225 2.47 17.32 1.30
N PHE A 226 3.69 17.69 1.72
CA PHE A 226 4.26 17.25 3.00
C PHE A 226 3.57 17.89 4.22
N ALA A 227 2.91 19.05 4.07
CA ALA A 227 2.21 19.70 5.18
C ALA A 227 0.90 18.97 5.53
N GLY A 228 0.22 18.43 4.51
CA GLY A 228 -0.93 17.53 4.69
C GLY A 228 -0.58 16.29 5.51
N ILE A 229 0.62 15.72 5.31
CA ILE A 229 1.16 14.60 6.09
C ILE A 229 1.40 14.98 7.58
N THR A 230 1.61 16.27 7.89
CA THR A 230 1.86 16.78 9.26
C THR A 230 0.60 16.88 10.12
N LEU A 231 -0.58 17.08 9.51
CA LEU A 231 -1.86 17.32 10.23
C LEU A 231 -2.34 16.11 11.07
N ASP A 232 -1.72 14.94 10.90
CA ASP A 232 -2.14 13.67 11.47
C ASP A 232 -1.64 13.44 12.92
N LEU A 233 -0.51 14.02 13.34
CA LEU A 233 0.11 13.64 14.63
C LEU A 233 -0.74 13.98 15.86
N SER A 234 -1.48 15.09 15.84
CA SER A 234 -2.40 15.41 16.94
C SER A 234 -3.59 14.45 16.98
N ASP A 235 -4.12 14.08 15.81
CA ASP A 235 -5.22 13.12 15.71
C ASP A 235 -4.77 11.71 16.14
N MET A 236 -3.57 11.29 15.72
CA MET A 236 -2.92 10.06 16.20
C MET A 236 -2.77 10.06 17.72
N LYS A 237 -2.32 11.17 18.32
CA LYS A 237 -2.20 11.28 19.78
C LYS A 237 -3.56 11.08 20.46
N ASP A 238 -4.57 11.81 19.99
CA ASP A 238 -5.91 11.76 20.58
C ASP A 238 -6.53 10.37 20.44
N ARG A 239 -6.35 9.69 19.30
CA ARG A 239 -6.81 8.30 19.09
C ARG A 239 -6.05 7.29 19.93
N ALA A 240 -4.73 7.46 20.09
CA ALA A 240 -3.94 6.59 20.95
C ALA A 240 -4.39 6.69 22.41
N GLN A 241 -4.80 7.88 22.86
CA GLN A 241 -5.31 8.10 24.21
C GLN A 241 -6.76 7.63 24.40
N ASN A 242 -7.61 7.84 23.40
CA ASN A 242 -9.06 7.77 23.58
C ASN A 242 -9.76 6.64 22.81
N SER A 243 -9.10 6.03 21.80
CA SER A 243 -9.70 5.03 20.90
C SER A 243 -9.12 3.62 21.07
N GLY A 244 -8.39 3.38 22.17
CA GLY A 244 -7.87 2.05 22.53
C GLY A 244 -6.50 1.71 21.94
N GLY A 245 -5.74 2.72 21.49
CA GLY A 245 -4.33 2.58 21.16
C GLY A 245 -3.43 2.55 22.39
N ILE A 246 -2.11 2.58 22.15
CA ILE A 246 -1.08 2.58 23.18
C ILE A 246 -0.45 3.98 23.21
N TYR A 247 -0.56 4.66 24.34
CA TYR A 247 0.01 6.00 24.52
C TYR A 247 1.06 6.03 25.63
N TYR A 248 2.21 6.64 25.35
CA TYR A 248 3.24 6.97 26.34
C TYR A 248 3.64 8.44 26.20
N GLY A 249 3.40 9.20 27.27
CA GLY A 249 3.84 10.60 27.37
C GLY A 249 5.34 10.77 27.57
N PRO A 250 5.80 11.89 28.13
CA PRO A 250 7.23 12.12 28.33
C PRO A 250 7.80 11.09 29.32
N SER A 251 8.90 10.44 28.92
CA SER A 251 9.51 9.32 29.61
C SER A 251 10.23 9.70 30.91
N GLY A 252 10.66 10.97 31.02
CA GLY A 252 11.59 11.44 32.04
C GLY A 252 13.02 10.87 31.87
N GLY A 253 13.29 10.22 30.74
CA GLY A 253 14.60 9.69 30.35
C GLY A 253 15.01 10.18 28.96
N TYR A 254 15.56 9.29 28.14
CA TYR A 254 15.93 9.59 26.75
C TYR A 254 14.89 9.08 25.72
N GLY A 255 13.74 8.58 26.18
CA GLY A 255 12.68 8.04 25.35
C GLY A 255 12.41 6.55 25.59
N TYR A 256 11.96 5.85 24.56
CA TYR A 256 11.41 4.49 24.65
C TYR A 256 12.06 3.53 23.65
N ARG A 257 12.37 2.32 24.10
CA ARG A 257 12.69 1.18 23.23
C ARG A 257 11.45 0.31 23.11
N VAL A 258 11.08 0.02 21.86
CA VAL A 258 9.87 -0.66 21.46
C VAL A 258 10.29 -1.89 20.64
N THR A 259 10.02 -3.08 21.18
CA THR A 259 10.35 -4.35 20.52
C THR A 259 9.06 -5.07 20.16
N PHE A 260 8.84 -5.34 18.87
CA PHE A 260 7.71 -6.15 18.41
C PHE A 260 8.01 -7.64 18.59
N ASN A 261 7.08 -8.40 19.18
CA ASN A 261 7.35 -9.77 19.66
C ASN A 261 6.74 -10.89 18.77
N SER A 262 6.47 -10.64 17.50
CA SER A 262 5.89 -11.59 16.52
C SER A 262 4.49 -12.18 16.84
N ASN A 263 3.94 -11.91 18.01
CA ASN A 263 2.68 -12.48 18.53
C ASN A 263 1.66 -11.39 18.87
N ASP A 264 1.64 -10.33 18.07
CA ASP A 264 0.75 -9.16 18.23
C ASP A 264 0.90 -8.44 19.58
N THR A 265 2.07 -8.58 20.21
CA THR A 265 2.45 -7.82 21.41
C THR A 265 3.70 -7.00 21.17
N VAL A 266 3.82 -5.92 21.96
CA VAL A 266 4.96 -5.01 21.96
C VAL A 266 5.56 -4.93 23.35
N THR A 267 6.88 -5.05 23.45
CA THR A 267 7.62 -4.83 24.70
C THR A 267 8.15 -3.42 24.75
N ILE A 268 7.80 -2.67 25.79
CA ILE A 268 8.14 -1.25 25.93
C ILE A 268 9.08 -1.09 27.12
N ARG A 269 10.24 -0.49 26.86
CA ARG A 269 11.24 -0.15 27.88
C ARG A 269 11.52 1.35 27.85
N ARG A 270 11.60 1.99 29.00
CA ARG A 270 12.14 3.34 29.10
C ARG A 270 13.65 3.31 28.91
N VAL A 271 14.18 4.18 28.07
CA VAL A 271 15.62 4.39 27.89
C VAL A 271 16.12 5.32 29.00
N ASN A 272 16.92 4.79 29.92
CA ASN A 272 17.45 5.55 31.05
C ASN A 272 18.73 6.27 30.68
N ASN A 273 19.59 5.62 29.88
CA ASN A 273 20.90 6.16 29.49
C ASN A 273 21.21 5.81 28.02
N THR A 274 21.84 6.76 27.35
CA THR A 274 22.42 6.64 26.01
C THR A 274 23.89 7.03 26.05
N SER A 275 24.64 6.63 25.02
CA SER A 275 26.01 7.07 24.80
C SER A 275 26.03 8.17 23.75
N THR A 276 26.85 9.20 23.97
CA THR A 276 27.15 10.23 22.96
C THR A 276 28.36 9.82 22.14
N TYR A 277 28.36 10.15 20.87
CA TYR A 277 29.46 9.87 19.96
C TYR A 277 29.46 10.82 18.78
N TRP A 278 30.57 10.86 18.05
CA TRP A 278 30.70 11.68 16.85
C TRP A 278 29.93 11.08 15.68
N ALA A 279 29.18 11.93 14.98
CA ALA A 279 28.48 11.61 13.76
C ALA A 279 28.53 12.81 12.81
N TYR A 280 28.28 12.57 11.53
CA TYR A 280 28.09 13.62 10.54
C TYR A 280 26.77 13.42 9.80
N SER A 281 26.04 14.52 9.63
CA SER A 281 24.84 14.62 8.79
C SER A 281 25.00 15.79 7.83
N ASP A 282 24.30 15.76 6.69
CA ASP A 282 24.31 16.90 5.75
C ASP A 282 23.70 18.17 6.38
N THR A 283 22.79 18.00 7.33
CA THR A 283 22.08 19.09 8.01
C THR A 283 22.92 19.76 9.11
N GLU A 284 23.58 18.97 9.97
CA GLU A 284 24.29 19.47 11.16
C GLU A 284 25.80 19.49 10.99
N GLY A 285 26.34 18.86 9.96
CA GLY A 285 27.77 18.59 9.85
C GLY A 285 28.25 17.64 10.95
N TRP A 286 29.53 17.73 11.32
CA TRP A 286 30.11 16.91 12.39
C TRP A 286 29.61 17.38 13.76
N HIS A 287 28.98 16.49 14.51
CA HIS A 287 28.39 16.78 15.82
C HIS A 287 28.60 15.62 16.81
N THR A 288 28.42 15.91 18.11
CA THR A 288 28.53 14.94 19.22
C THR A 288 27.23 14.76 20.01
N SER A 289 26.17 15.46 19.61
CA SER A 289 24.84 15.40 20.21
C SER A 289 24.11 14.08 19.93
N GLU A 290 24.62 13.28 18.98
CA GLU A 290 24.03 12.02 18.56
C GLU A 290 24.00 11.01 19.70
N ARG A 291 22.83 10.38 19.90
CA ARG A 291 22.53 9.55 21.09
C ARG A 291 21.77 8.26 20.77
N ASN A 292 22.04 7.62 19.63
CA ASN A 292 21.25 6.44 19.22
C ASN A 292 21.70 5.14 19.90
N VAL A 293 22.82 5.13 20.63
CA VAL A 293 23.33 3.94 21.33
C VAL A 293 22.78 3.86 22.75
N ILE A 294 21.86 2.92 22.99
CA ILE A 294 21.29 2.65 24.31
C ILE A 294 22.30 1.92 25.20
N SER A 295 22.48 2.39 26.44
CA SER A 295 23.33 1.72 27.44
C SER A 295 22.55 1.16 28.63
N ASN A 296 21.36 1.68 28.92
CA ASN A 296 20.52 1.17 30.00
C ASN A 296 19.03 1.42 29.74
N THR A 297 18.19 0.46 30.11
CA THR A 297 16.73 0.54 29.98
C THR A 297 16.02 -0.03 31.20
N THR A 298 14.79 0.42 31.45
CA THR A 298 13.87 -0.19 32.44
C THR A 298 12.64 -0.72 31.72
N LEU A 299 12.29 -1.99 31.97
CA LEU A 299 11.05 -2.58 31.45
C LEU A 299 9.83 -1.86 32.04
N LEU A 300 8.93 -1.39 31.17
CA LEU A 300 7.63 -0.85 31.57
C LEU A 300 6.54 -1.91 31.44
N GLY A 301 6.62 -2.76 30.41
CA GLY A 301 5.73 -3.90 30.24
C GLY A 301 5.78 -4.49 28.84
N THR A 302 5.01 -5.56 28.66
CA THR A 302 4.67 -6.13 27.36
C THR A 302 3.16 -6.06 27.21
N VAL A 303 2.70 -5.43 26.14
CA VAL A 303 1.29 -5.05 25.93
C VAL A 303 0.82 -5.63 24.60
N ALA A 304 -0.41 -6.15 24.57
CA ALA A 304 -1.03 -6.57 23.32
C ALA A 304 -1.44 -5.34 22.49
N ILE A 305 -1.21 -5.41 21.18
CA ILE A 305 -1.64 -4.38 20.25
C ILE A 305 -3.12 -4.62 19.93
N ASN A 306 -3.95 -3.59 20.07
CA ASN A 306 -5.38 -3.70 19.82
C ASN A 306 -5.65 -3.75 18.31
N ALA A 307 -6.20 -4.85 17.79
CA ALA A 307 -6.50 -4.97 16.36
C ALA A 307 -7.51 -3.93 15.83
N SER A 308 -8.39 -3.41 16.68
CA SER A 308 -9.34 -2.35 16.29
C SER A 308 -8.71 -0.96 16.30
N CYS A 309 -7.58 -0.77 16.99
CA CYS A 309 -6.80 0.46 16.95
C CYS A 309 -5.32 0.16 17.20
N PRO A 310 -4.58 -0.36 16.19
CA PRO A 310 -3.21 -0.80 16.38
C PRO A 310 -2.25 0.39 16.24
N LEU A 311 -2.50 1.43 17.04
CA LEU A 311 -1.79 2.69 17.04
C LEU A 311 -0.96 2.82 18.33
N LEU A 312 0.32 3.10 18.17
CA LEU A 312 1.26 3.40 19.24
C LEU A 312 1.73 4.84 19.10
N TYR A 313 1.61 5.63 20.15
CA TYR A 313 2.04 7.03 20.16
C TYR A 313 2.98 7.31 21.32
N PHE A 314 4.12 7.93 21.02
CA PHE A 314 5.16 8.28 21.99
C PHE A 314 5.51 9.78 21.90
N GLU A 315 5.61 10.47 23.04
CA GLU A 315 6.01 11.89 23.09
C GLU A 315 7.52 12.13 23.13
N ASP A 316 8.33 11.07 23.10
CA ASP A 316 9.79 11.13 23.14
C ASP A 316 10.41 10.27 22.02
N LYS A 317 11.74 10.25 21.94
CA LYS A 317 12.50 9.47 20.97
C LYS A 317 12.21 7.98 21.09
N VAL A 318 12.04 7.30 19.97
CA VAL A 318 11.69 5.87 19.97
C VAL A 318 12.76 5.05 19.25
N TRP A 319 13.15 3.92 19.83
CA TRP A 319 13.96 2.90 19.17
C TRP A 319 13.07 1.71 18.84
N ILE A 320 12.98 1.33 17.57
CA ILE A 320 12.15 0.22 17.09
C ILE A 320 12.99 -0.94 16.57
N GLU A 321 12.49 -2.16 16.77
CA GLU A 321 13.09 -3.43 16.34
C GLU A 321 12.08 -4.58 16.50
N GLY A 322 12.33 -5.71 15.85
CA GLY A 322 11.62 -6.97 16.04
C GLY A 322 10.64 -7.33 14.92
N ASP A 323 9.77 -8.29 15.21
CA ASP A 323 8.93 -8.94 14.21
C ASP A 323 7.45 -8.50 14.33
N ILE A 324 6.85 -8.15 13.20
CA ILE A 324 5.51 -7.57 13.10
C ILE A 324 4.57 -8.58 12.44
N GLY A 325 3.51 -8.99 13.16
CA GLY A 325 2.52 -9.98 12.70
C GLY A 325 1.16 -9.39 12.32
N MET A 326 0.98 -8.08 12.43
CA MET A 326 -0.27 -7.39 12.16
C MET A 326 0.00 -5.97 11.67
N LYS A 327 -1.02 -5.26 11.20
CA LYS A 327 -0.91 -3.83 10.88
C LYS A 327 -0.66 -3.02 12.15
N VAL A 328 0.31 -2.12 12.09
CA VAL A 328 0.69 -1.22 13.19
C VAL A 328 0.99 0.17 12.65
N ALA A 329 0.44 1.18 13.30
CA ALA A 329 0.89 2.56 13.18
C ALA A 329 1.67 2.95 14.43
N LEU A 330 2.85 3.54 14.26
CA LEU A 330 3.67 4.08 15.33
C LEU A 330 4.03 5.53 15.02
N ALA A 331 3.75 6.43 15.97
CA ALA A 331 4.15 7.82 15.90
C ALA A 331 5.06 8.21 17.07
N ALA A 332 6.08 9.00 16.76
CA ALA A 332 6.89 9.70 17.75
C ALA A 332 6.80 11.21 17.48
N ALA A 333 6.14 11.95 18.37
CA ALA A 333 5.95 13.40 18.21
C ALA A 333 5.72 14.11 19.55
N ASN A 334 6.39 15.25 19.77
CA ASN A 334 6.24 16.08 20.96
C ASN A 334 5.52 17.40 20.65
N LEU A 335 4.20 17.35 20.68
CA LEU A 335 3.34 18.49 20.36
C LEU A 335 3.32 19.59 21.44
N SER A 336 4.00 19.40 22.58
CA SER A 336 3.88 20.28 23.75
C SER A 336 5.13 21.13 24.03
N LEU A 337 6.32 20.65 23.65
CA LEU A 337 7.61 21.23 24.08
C LEU A 337 8.45 21.82 22.95
N GLY A 338 8.01 21.74 21.68
CA GLY A 338 8.70 22.32 20.52
C GLY A 338 10.03 21.67 20.16
N ALA A 339 10.53 20.72 20.95
CA ALA A 339 11.64 19.86 20.60
C ALA A 339 11.09 18.67 19.80
N GLN A 340 11.45 18.59 18.52
CA GLN A 340 11.01 17.50 17.68
C GLN A 340 11.66 16.19 18.10
N THR A 341 10.98 15.08 17.83
CA THR A 341 11.45 13.75 18.19
C THR A 341 11.61 12.82 17.00
N ASN A 342 12.49 11.83 17.18
CA ASN A 342 12.99 10.96 16.13
C ASN A 342 12.55 9.52 16.41
N ILE A 343 12.51 8.71 15.35
CA ILE A 343 12.51 7.26 15.48
C ILE A 343 13.88 6.74 15.02
N VAL A 344 14.40 5.77 15.75
CA VAL A 344 15.63 5.05 15.43
C VAL A 344 15.30 3.59 15.14
N ILE A 345 15.63 3.12 13.96
CA ILE A 345 15.60 1.70 13.61
C ILE A 345 16.86 1.07 14.19
N ASN A 346 16.69 0.31 15.28
CA ASN A 346 17.79 -0.12 16.14
C ASN A 346 18.28 -1.55 15.85
N SER A 347 17.51 -2.32 15.09
CA SER A 347 17.84 -3.65 14.59
C SER A 347 16.89 -3.96 13.42
N ASP A 348 16.87 -5.20 12.96
CA ASP A 348 15.87 -5.66 11.99
C ASP A 348 14.45 -5.35 12.44
N VAL A 349 13.62 -4.96 11.47
CA VAL A 349 12.17 -4.81 11.58
C VAL A 349 11.58 -5.62 10.44
N GLU A 350 10.96 -6.75 10.74
CA GLU A 350 10.55 -7.72 9.72
C GLU A 350 9.07 -8.09 9.82
N TYR A 351 8.46 -8.34 8.67
CA TYR A 351 7.12 -8.89 8.61
C TYR A 351 7.12 -10.40 8.84
N VAL A 352 6.25 -10.87 9.73
CA VAL A 352 6.04 -12.29 9.98
C VAL A 352 5.35 -12.89 8.76
N PRO A 353 5.94 -13.89 8.07
CA PRO A 353 5.34 -14.46 6.86
C PRO A 353 3.97 -15.10 7.13
N GLY A 354 3.04 -14.93 6.19
CA GLY A 354 1.68 -15.50 6.26
C GLY A 354 0.72 -14.75 7.18
N THR A 355 1.08 -13.54 7.60
CA THR A 355 0.24 -12.65 8.41
C THR A 355 -0.19 -11.40 7.63
N GLN A 356 -1.07 -10.57 8.20
CA GLN A 356 -1.44 -9.25 7.64
C GLN A 356 -0.51 -8.16 8.18
N ALA A 357 0.79 -8.43 8.22
CA ALA A 357 1.77 -7.51 8.75
C ALA A 357 1.83 -6.21 7.92
N GLY A 358 1.99 -5.10 8.61
CA GLY A 358 2.20 -3.81 7.99
C GLY A 358 2.67 -2.82 9.04
N LEU A 359 3.66 -2.00 8.72
CA LEU A 359 4.16 -0.97 9.62
C LEU A 359 4.12 0.38 8.93
N ILE A 360 3.56 1.37 9.61
CA ILE A 360 3.91 2.76 9.39
C ILE A 360 4.57 3.35 10.64
N ALA A 361 5.73 3.96 10.46
CA ALA A 361 6.48 4.64 11.50
C ALA A 361 6.66 6.12 11.12
N ILE A 362 6.01 7.01 11.86
CA ILE A 362 5.99 8.45 11.62
C ILE A 362 6.78 9.16 12.72
N ALA A 363 7.88 9.79 12.35
CA ALA A 363 8.63 10.68 13.23
C ALA A 363 8.34 12.13 12.88
N GLU A 364 8.23 12.96 13.92
CA GLU A 364 8.14 14.42 13.78
C GLU A 364 9.37 14.99 13.08
N ASP A 365 10.57 14.48 13.35
CA ASP A 365 11.81 14.92 12.68
C ASP A 365 12.48 13.80 11.87
N ASP A 366 13.46 13.09 12.42
CA ASP A 366 14.23 12.08 11.66
C ASP A 366 13.74 10.63 11.86
N ILE A 367 13.88 9.83 10.80
CA ILE A 367 13.95 8.37 10.88
C ILE A 367 15.41 7.96 10.66
N ASP A 368 16.12 7.63 11.73
CA ASP A 368 17.53 7.22 11.65
C ASP A 368 17.69 5.69 11.74
N ILE A 369 18.65 5.15 11.00
CA ILE A 369 19.18 3.81 11.25
C ILE A 369 20.31 3.94 12.27
N GLY A 370 20.20 3.22 13.39
CA GLY A 370 21.16 3.30 14.51
C GLY A 370 22.59 2.89 14.13
N LEU A 371 23.59 3.33 14.90
CA LEU A 371 24.99 2.94 14.69
C LEU A 371 25.19 1.43 14.85
N ILE A 372 24.76 0.87 15.98
CA ILE A 372 24.89 -0.56 16.30
C ILE A 372 23.69 -1.31 15.74
N VAL A 373 23.82 -1.81 14.52
CA VAL A 373 22.83 -2.62 13.80
C VAL A 373 23.50 -3.87 13.19
N PRO A 374 22.71 -4.89 12.80
CA PRO A 374 23.20 -6.06 12.08
C PRO A 374 24.01 -5.69 10.83
N ASP A 375 24.96 -6.56 10.46
CA ASP A 375 25.79 -6.36 9.27
C ASP A 375 24.99 -6.53 7.97
N ASN A 376 24.01 -7.42 7.99
CA ASN A 376 22.96 -7.57 7.00
C ASN A 376 21.64 -7.23 7.68
N MET A 377 21.07 -6.09 7.34
CA MET A 377 19.89 -5.53 8.01
C MET A 377 18.67 -5.60 7.09
N ARG A 378 17.52 -5.98 7.66
CA ARG A 378 16.22 -5.93 6.98
C ARG A 378 15.27 -4.95 7.67
N VAL A 379 14.63 -4.12 6.87
CA VAL A 379 13.78 -3.02 7.33
C VAL A 379 12.50 -2.99 6.50
N ASP A 380 11.44 -3.60 7.02
CA ASP A 380 10.12 -3.69 6.42
C ASP A 380 9.19 -2.62 7.02
N GLY A 381 8.59 -1.77 6.19
CA GLY A 381 7.77 -0.66 6.68
C GLY A 381 7.64 0.54 5.74
N ILE A 382 6.64 1.34 6.04
CA ILE A 382 6.48 2.72 5.58
C ILE A 382 7.12 3.63 6.64
N TYR A 383 8.15 4.39 6.27
CA TYR A 383 8.85 5.28 7.18
C TYR A 383 8.67 6.73 6.76
N VAL A 384 8.14 7.55 7.66
CA VAL A 384 7.81 8.95 7.40
C VAL A 384 8.63 9.84 8.34
N ALA A 385 9.55 10.61 7.77
CA ALA A 385 10.28 11.69 8.43
C ALA A 385 9.64 13.02 8.03
N GLN A 386 8.81 13.59 8.90
CA GLN A 386 7.96 14.74 8.54
C GLN A 386 8.75 16.02 8.31
N ASN A 387 9.68 16.34 9.23
CA ASN A 387 10.51 17.54 9.12
C ASN A 387 11.96 17.21 8.76
N GLY A 388 12.44 16.05 9.18
CA GLY A 388 13.81 15.60 8.98
C GLY A 388 13.96 14.67 7.78
N ARG A 389 14.91 13.74 7.89
CA ARG A 389 15.27 12.77 6.85
C ARG A 389 15.16 11.34 7.31
N PHE A 390 14.94 10.45 6.34
CA PHE A 390 15.25 9.03 6.50
C PHE A 390 16.72 8.76 6.14
N GLY A 391 17.49 8.13 7.02
CA GLY A 391 18.85 7.74 6.65
C GLY A 391 19.72 7.21 7.77
N ARG A 392 21.03 7.15 7.50
CA ARG A 392 22.06 6.75 8.45
C ARG A 392 23.16 7.80 8.43
N ASN A 393 23.53 8.32 9.60
CA ASN A 393 24.63 9.27 9.72
C ASN A 393 25.99 8.68 9.26
N HIS A 394 26.91 9.56 8.86
CA HIS A 394 28.29 9.20 8.58
C HIS A 394 29.05 9.02 9.88
N TYR A 395 29.74 7.90 9.99
CA TYR A 395 30.57 7.57 11.13
C TYR A 395 32.03 7.39 10.69
N SER A 396 32.98 7.79 11.53
CA SER A 396 34.41 7.60 11.26
C SER A 396 35.10 6.92 12.42
N THR A 397 35.92 5.92 12.12
CA THR A 397 36.76 5.23 13.12
C THR A 397 37.78 6.15 13.79
N SER A 398 38.11 7.29 13.16
CA SER A 398 38.96 8.32 13.78
C SER A 398 38.29 9.10 14.90
N ASN A 399 36.95 9.10 14.94
CA ASN A 399 36.15 9.91 15.86
C ASN A 399 35.34 9.07 16.85
N LEU A 400 35.10 7.79 16.54
CA LEU A 400 34.42 6.86 17.42
C LEU A 400 35.38 6.17 18.39
N SER A 401 34.83 5.60 19.47
CA SER A 401 35.59 4.67 20.30
C SER A 401 35.87 3.39 19.54
N GLY A 402 37.05 2.77 19.74
CA GLY A 402 37.44 1.55 19.01
C GLY A 402 36.47 0.36 19.17
N SER A 403 35.65 0.33 20.21
CA SER A 403 34.57 -0.65 20.39
C SER A 403 33.42 -0.51 19.37
N LEU A 404 33.28 0.66 18.74
CA LEU A 404 32.23 0.98 17.77
C LEU A 404 32.74 0.94 16.32
N ASP A 405 34.07 0.85 16.11
CA ASP A 405 34.68 0.75 14.79
C ASP A 405 34.07 -0.34 13.90
N PRO A 406 33.74 -1.55 14.42
CA PRO A 406 33.11 -2.58 13.60
C PRO A 406 31.77 -2.17 13.01
N TYR A 407 31.12 -1.11 13.52
CA TYR A 407 29.78 -0.64 13.12
C TYR A 407 29.75 0.56 12.17
N VAL A 408 30.93 1.09 11.83
CA VAL A 408 31.04 2.18 10.85
C VAL A 408 30.57 1.74 9.46
N LYS A 409 30.88 0.48 9.10
CA LYS A 409 30.60 -0.13 7.81
C LYS A 409 29.75 -1.38 7.99
N ARG A 410 28.68 -1.49 7.22
CA ARG A 410 27.76 -2.63 7.19
C ARG A 410 27.65 -3.16 5.76
N ASP A 411 27.39 -4.45 5.62
CA ASP A 411 27.34 -5.10 4.31
C ASP A 411 26.06 -4.70 3.55
N THR A 412 24.89 -5.12 4.04
CA THR A 412 23.64 -5.00 3.28
C THR A 412 22.51 -4.35 4.07
N LEU A 413 21.77 -3.46 3.41
CA LEU A 413 20.45 -2.99 3.85
C LEU A 413 19.40 -3.42 2.81
N THR A 414 18.48 -4.28 3.23
CA THR A 414 17.29 -4.65 2.46
C THR A 414 16.09 -3.93 3.03
N ARG A 415 15.38 -3.17 2.19
CA ARG A 415 14.16 -2.47 2.58
C ARG A 415 12.98 -2.90 1.73
N PHE A 416 11.89 -3.22 2.40
CA PHE A 416 10.61 -3.55 1.81
C PHE A 416 9.53 -2.58 2.30
N GLY A 417 8.97 -1.77 1.39
CA GLY A 417 8.04 -0.69 1.70
C GLY A 417 8.56 0.69 1.30
N SER A 418 8.01 1.73 1.92
CA SER A 418 8.08 3.11 1.44
C SER A 418 8.92 3.99 2.37
N VAL A 419 9.55 5.01 1.79
CA VAL A 419 10.22 6.07 2.56
C VAL A 419 9.69 7.42 2.11
N VAL A 420 9.18 8.17 3.06
CA VAL A 420 8.72 9.55 2.90
C VAL A 420 9.62 10.43 3.75
N SER A 421 10.34 11.37 3.12
CA SER A 421 11.41 12.10 3.79
C SER A 421 11.45 13.55 3.34
N ASN A 422 11.25 14.49 4.26
CA ASN A 422 11.32 15.90 3.93
C ASN A 422 12.74 16.29 3.48
N GLY A 423 13.74 15.82 4.22
CA GLY A 423 15.17 15.96 3.91
C GLY A 423 15.70 14.90 2.95
N ARG A 424 16.97 15.03 2.57
CA ARG A 424 17.65 14.15 1.61
C ARG A 424 17.91 12.79 2.25
N VAL A 425 17.51 11.72 1.56
CA VAL A 425 17.75 10.35 2.03
C VAL A 425 19.17 9.87 1.74
N GLY A 426 19.72 9.07 2.65
CA GLY A 426 21.07 8.51 2.47
C GLY A 426 21.46 7.48 3.53
N THR A 427 22.03 6.35 3.11
CA THR A 427 22.48 5.27 4.01
C THR A 427 23.88 4.74 3.69
N LYS A 428 24.56 5.34 2.71
CA LYS A 428 25.94 5.03 2.30
C LYS A 428 26.68 6.34 2.08
N TRP A 429 27.89 6.40 2.60
CA TRP A 429 28.77 7.56 2.49
C TRP A 429 30.02 7.19 1.72
N THR A 430 30.40 8.07 0.79
CA THR A 430 31.61 7.90 -0.02
C THR A 430 32.49 9.13 0.10
N SER A 431 33.81 8.93 0.06
CA SER A 431 34.81 9.99 0.05
C SER A 431 35.87 9.62 -0.96
N GLY A 432 36.16 10.50 -1.92
CA GLY A 432 37.10 10.23 -3.01
C GLY A 432 36.73 9.01 -3.87
N GLY A 433 35.44 8.69 -4.00
CA GLY A 433 34.95 7.50 -4.72
C GLY A 433 35.06 6.18 -3.93
N VAL A 434 35.51 6.23 -2.68
CA VAL A 434 35.63 5.06 -1.81
C VAL A 434 34.50 5.06 -0.79
N TRP A 435 33.87 3.90 -0.57
CA TRP A 435 32.91 3.71 0.51
C TRP A 435 33.59 3.82 1.88
N VAL A 436 33.11 4.73 2.72
CA VAL A 436 33.72 5.05 4.03
C VAL A 436 32.81 4.74 5.22
N SER A 437 31.49 4.81 5.06
CA SER A 437 30.53 4.50 6.13
C SER A 437 29.16 4.11 5.58
N GLY A 438 28.35 3.46 6.41
CA GLY A 438 27.00 3.02 6.07
C GLY A 438 26.99 1.63 5.42
N PHE A 439 25.96 1.35 4.62
CA PHE A 439 25.77 0.06 3.96
C PHE A 439 26.39 0.04 2.56
N ASP A 440 27.16 -1.00 2.23
CA ASP A 440 27.75 -1.13 0.90
C ASP A 440 26.67 -1.46 -0.15
N ASN A 441 25.88 -2.50 0.13
CA ASN A 441 24.80 -3.00 -0.70
C ASN A 441 23.43 -2.52 -0.18
N ARG A 442 22.58 -2.02 -1.08
CA ARG A 442 21.26 -1.47 -0.72
C ARG A 442 20.20 -1.97 -1.71
N TYR A 443 19.28 -2.78 -1.20
CA TYR A 443 18.16 -3.31 -1.97
C TYR A 443 16.87 -2.62 -1.52
N THR A 444 16.04 -2.27 -2.49
CA THR A 444 14.80 -1.52 -2.26
C THR A 444 13.70 -2.06 -3.13
N SER A 445 12.58 -2.37 -2.51
CA SER A 445 11.31 -2.55 -3.17
C SER A 445 10.20 -1.92 -2.33
N PHE A 446 9.21 -1.32 -2.98
CA PHE A 446 7.93 -1.02 -2.33
C PHE A 446 7.17 -2.32 -2.02
N ASP A 447 6.21 -2.24 -1.11
CA ASP A 447 5.36 -3.37 -0.72
C ASP A 447 3.97 -3.20 -1.33
N THR A 448 3.63 -4.06 -2.30
CA THR A 448 2.32 -4.06 -2.96
C THR A 448 1.18 -4.36 -2.00
N ASP A 449 1.43 -5.16 -0.95
CA ASP A 449 0.39 -5.50 0.03
C ASP A 449 0.00 -4.25 0.84
N GLN A 450 0.95 -3.34 1.11
CA GLN A 450 0.62 -2.03 1.73
C GLN A 450 0.05 -1.02 0.74
N VAL A 451 0.24 -1.17 -0.57
CA VAL A 451 -0.46 -0.34 -1.56
C VAL A 451 -1.95 -0.63 -1.51
N ASP A 452 -2.29 -1.91 -1.53
CA ASP A 452 -3.67 -2.33 -1.51
C ASP A 452 -4.25 -2.13 -0.11
N ASP A 453 -3.59 -2.62 0.94
CA ASP A 453 -4.15 -2.67 2.28
C ASP A 453 -3.21 -2.10 3.36
N PRO A 454 -2.94 -0.79 3.32
CA PRO A 454 -1.95 -0.15 4.17
C PRO A 454 -2.27 -0.26 5.67
N PRO A 455 -1.29 0.00 6.55
CA PRO A 455 -1.51 0.17 7.98
C PRO A 455 -2.46 1.36 8.23
N PRO A 456 -3.12 1.42 9.39
CA PRO A 456 -4.05 2.52 9.67
C PRO A 456 -3.33 3.87 9.73
N LEU A 457 -4.06 4.94 9.40
CA LEU A 457 -3.52 6.31 9.41
C LEU A 457 -2.27 6.46 8.52
N THR A 458 -2.23 5.70 7.42
CA THR A 458 -1.20 5.89 6.39
C THR A 458 -1.54 7.16 5.60
N PRO A 459 -0.60 8.12 5.46
CA PRO A 459 -0.88 9.37 4.78
C PRO A 459 -1.35 9.19 3.34
N GLU A 460 -2.44 9.87 3.01
CA GLU A 460 -3.04 9.92 1.69
C GLU A 460 -2.25 10.91 0.80
N ILE A 461 -2.08 10.58 -0.48
CA ILE A 461 -1.46 11.47 -1.48
C ILE A 461 -2.49 12.09 -2.43
N SER A 462 -3.75 11.69 -2.30
CA SER A 462 -4.89 12.20 -3.07
C SER A 462 -6.17 12.09 -2.26
N ASP A 463 -7.05 13.07 -2.40
CA ASP A 463 -8.39 13.05 -1.77
C ASP A 463 -9.41 12.17 -2.54
N VAL A 464 -9.00 11.63 -3.70
CA VAL A 464 -9.88 10.87 -4.60
C VAL A 464 -9.74 9.37 -4.33
N TYR A 465 -10.87 8.68 -4.13
CA TYR A 465 -10.90 7.22 -4.03
C TYR A 465 -10.60 6.57 -5.38
N ASP A 466 -9.82 5.48 -5.36
CA ASP A 466 -9.57 4.66 -6.53
C ASP A 466 -9.97 3.18 -6.33
N PHE A 467 -10.10 2.46 -7.44
CA PHE A 467 -10.37 1.03 -7.46
C PHE A 467 -9.09 0.28 -7.07
N THR A 468 -9.03 -0.29 -5.87
CA THR A 468 -7.88 -1.10 -5.46
C THR A 468 -8.04 -2.58 -5.83
N ASP A 469 -9.28 -3.06 -5.96
CA ASP A 469 -9.57 -4.44 -6.40
C ASP A 469 -10.95 -4.48 -7.07
N TRP A 470 -11.10 -5.30 -8.11
CA TRP A 470 -12.37 -5.58 -8.79
C TRP A 470 -12.53 -7.08 -8.97
N ARG A 471 -13.67 -7.62 -8.56
CA ARG A 471 -14.00 -9.04 -8.70
C ARG A 471 -15.41 -9.20 -9.19
N GLN A 472 -15.59 -10.10 -10.15
CA GLN A 472 -16.91 -10.61 -10.51
C GLN A 472 -17.17 -11.88 -9.71
N GLU A 473 -18.24 -11.88 -8.93
CA GLU A 473 -18.74 -13.08 -8.27
C GLU A 473 -19.90 -13.63 -9.12
N GLY A 474 -19.63 -14.75 -9.81
CA GLY A 474 -20.56 -15.37 -10.75
C GLY A 474 -20.42 -16.88 -10.80
#